data_AF-A0A3M2EAS5-F1
#
_entry.id   AF-A0A3M2EAS5-F1
#
_cell.length_a   1.000
_cell.length_b   1.000
_cell.length_c   1.000
_cell.angle_alpha   90.00
_cell.angle_beta   90.00
_cell.angle_gamma   90.00
#
_symmetry.space_group_name_H-M   'P 1'
#
loop_
_entity.id
_entity.type
_entity.pdbx_description
1 polymer ?
#
loop_
_entity_poly.entity_id
_entity_poly.type
_entity_poly.pdbx_seq_one_letter_code
_entity_poly.pdbx_strand_id
1 'polypeptide(L)'
;HVAAVIFGALWFVRPSRVWLGLGAAAAAVTGAIGVYHAGVEQKWWQGPTTCTSGSIEGLSTDALLDRIMNAPVVRCDEIPWELFSISMAGWNAILSFVLAGLWILALRRD
;
A
#
# COMPACT_ATOMS: atom_id res chain seq x y z
N HIS A 1 5.82 -3.70 -6.69
CA HIS A 1 5.95 -3.37 -8.14
C HIS A 1 7.34 -3.55 -8.73
N VAL A 2 8.38 -2.79 -8.31
CA VAL A 2 9.74 -2.89 -8.91
C VAL A 2 10.28 -4.33 -8.93
N ALA A 3 10.16 -5.06 -7.82
CA ALA A 3 10.58 -6.46 -7.75
C ALA A 3 9.88 -7.36 -8.80
N ALA A 4 8.56 -7.17 -9.02
CA ALA A 4 7.82 -7.93 -10.03
C ALA A 4 8.32 -7.63 -11.45
N VAL A 5 8.65 -6.37 -11.75
CA VAL A 5 9.24 -5.98 -13.04
C VAL A 5 10.61 -6.63 -13.24
N ILE A 6 11.46 -6.62 -12.22
CA ILE A 6 12.78 -7.27 -12.25
C ILE A 6 12.64 -8.77 -12.52
N PHE A 7 11.71 -9.46 -11.84
CA PHE A 7 11.47 -10.88 -12.08
C PHE A 7 10.95 -11.15 -13.51
N GLY A 8 10.19 -10.23 -14.09
CA GLY A 8 9.76 -10.32 -15.49
C GLY A 8 10.90 -10.19 -16.47
N ALA A 9 11.78 -9.21 -16.25
CA ALA A 9 13.00 -9.08 -17.05
C ALA A 9 13.89 -10.33 -16.95
N LEU A 10 14.05 -10.91 -15.75
CA LEU A 10 14.81 -12.14 -15.55
C LEU A 10 14.18 -13.36 -16.24
N TRP A 11 12.84 -13.44 -16.29
CA TRP A 11 12.14 -14.49 -17.04
C TRP A 11 12.45 -14.44 -18.54
N PHE A 12 12.58 -13.26 -19.16
CA PHE A 12 12.98 -13.14 -20.56
C PHE A 12 14.40 -13.66 -20.85
N VAL A 13 15.32 -13.54 -19.88
CA VAL A 13 16.70 -14.04 -20.02
C VAL A 13 16.78 -15.54 -19.74
N ARG A 14 16.06 -16.01 -18.72
CA ARG A 14 16.02 -17.43 -18.33
C ARG A 14 14.58 -17.81 -17.94
N PRO A 15 13.78 -18.30 -18.91
CA PRO A 15 12.41 -18.71 -18.64
C PRO A 15 12.37 -19.75 -17.52
N SER A 16 11.68 -19.43 -16.44
CA SER A 16 11.54 -20.28 -15.27
C SER A 16 10.27 -19.93 -14.53
N ARG A 17 9.53 -20.97 -14.14
CA ARG A 17 8.33 -20.85 -13.31
C ARG A 17 8.61 -20.18 -11.96
N VAL A 18 9.84 -20.26 -11.47
CA VAL A 18 10.25 -19.58 -10.23
C VAL A 18 10.11 -18.06 -10.35
N TRP A 19 10.56 -17.48 -11.47
CA TRP A 19 10.47 -16.02 -11.67
C TRP A 19 9.03 -15.55 -11.77
N LEU A 20 8.18 -16.32 -12.44
CA LEU A 20 6.76 -16.01 -12.52
C LEU A 20 6.08 -16.10 -11.15
N GLY A 21 6.44 -17.09 -10.33
CA GLY A 21 5.98 -17.24 -8.95
C GLY A 21 6.38 -16.07 -8.05
N LEU A 22 7.64 -15.64 -8.15
CA LEU A 22 8.13 -14.49 -7.40
C LEU A 22 7.47 -13.18 -7.86
N GLY A 23 7.22 -13.02 -9.16
CA GLY A 23 6.45 -11.89 -9.72
C GLY A 23 5.02 -11.83 -9.17
N ALA A 24 4.32 -12.97 -9.17
CA ALA A 24 2.97 -13.10 -8.60
C ALA A 24 2.96 -12.74 -7.11
N ALA A 25 3.88 -13.30 -6.32
CA ALA A 25 3.99 -13.04 -4.89
C ALA A 25 4.29 -11.57 -4.59
N ALA A 26 5.23 -10.95 -5.31
CA ALA A 26 5.57 -9.55 -5.13
C ALA A 26 4.40 -8.61 -5.43
N ALA A 27 3.63 -8.88 -6.49
CA ALA A 27 2.43 -8.12 -6.82
C ALA A 27 1.32 -8.32 -5.78
N ALA A 28 1.09 -9.56 -5.33
CA ALA A 28 0.09 -9.87 -4.32
C ALA A 28 0.39 -9.21 -2.96
N VAL A 29 1.65 -9.24 -2.52
CA VAL A 29 2.08 -8.55 -1.29
C VAL A 29 1.88 -7.03 -1.42
N THR A 30 2.19 -6.46 -2.59
CA THR A 30 1.93 -5.03 -2.84
C THR A 30 0.43 -4.72 -2.74
N GLY A 31 -0.42 -5.60 -3.29
CA GLY A 31 -1.87 -5.49 -3.20
C GLY A 31 -2.39 -5.57 -1.76
N ALA A 32 -1.88 -6.52 -0.97
CA ALA A 32 -2.26 -6.67 0.43
C ALA A 32 -1.90 -5.44 1.28
N ILE A 33 -0.72 -4.85 1.06
CA ILE A 33 -0.34 -3.59 1.69
C ILE A 33 -1.28 -2.46 1.25
N GLY A 34 -1.62 -2.38 -0.04
CA GLY A 34 -2.58 -1.41 -0.55
C GLY A 34 -3.97 -1.55 0.10
N VAL A 35 -4.43 -2.78 0.34
CA VAL A 35 -5.67 -3.03 1.09
C VAL A 35 -5.56 -2.45 2.47
N TYR A 36 -4.47 -2.76 3.22
CA TYR A 36 -4.23 -2.21 4.55
C TYR A 36 -4.23 -0.68 4.57
N HIS A 37 -3.61 -0.03 3.59
CA HIS A 37 -3.67 1.44 3.51
C HIS A 37 -5.11 1.93 3.25
N ALA A 38 -5.79 1.36 2.27
CA ALA A 38 -7.14 1.79 1.89
C ALA A 38 -8.15 1.67 3.05
N GLY A 39 -8.08 0.61 3.86
CA GLY A 39 -8.98 0.53 5.02
C GLY A 39 -8.53 1.35 6.24
N VAL A 40 -7.27 1.82 6.33
CA VAL A 40 -6.94 2.88 7.32
C VAL A 40 -7.66 4.16 6.90
N GLU A 41 -7.57 4.50 5.61
CA GLU A 41 -8.20 5.67 5.02
C GLU A 41 -9.75 5.60 5.15
N GLN A 42 -10.35 4.43 4.93
CA GLN A 42 -11.79 4.16 5.09
C GLN A 42 -12.21 3.88 6.55
N LYS A 43 -11.30 4.01 7.52
CA LYS A 43 -11.55 3.81 8.96
C LYS A 43 -12.03 2.41 9.34
N TRP A 44 -11.78 1.40 8.51
CA TRP A 44 -12.10 0.00 8.81
C TRP A 44 -11.22 -0.56 9.92
N TRP A 45 -9.99 -0.05 10.03
CA TRP A 45 -9.06 -0.41 11.09
C TRP A 45 -8.21 0.79 11.51
N GLN A 46 -7.56 0.66 12.66
CA GLN A 46 -6.67 1.68 13.19
C GLN A 46 -5.37 1.74 12.37
N GLY A 47 -5.02 2.94 11.94
CA GLY A 47 -3.73 3.22 11.31
C GLY A 47 -2.56 3.26 12.30
N PRO A 48 -1.32 3.32 11.80
CA PRO A 48 -0.16 3.47 12.65
C PRO A 48 -0.21 4.77 13.46
N THR A 49 0.21 4.69 14.73
CA THR A 49 0.25 5.84 15.65
C THR A 49 1.29 6.89 15.26
N THR A 50 2.19 6.56 14.33
CA THR A 50 3.24 7.46 13.84
C THR A 50 2.74 8.56 12.91
N CYS A 51 1.56 8.40 12.31
CA CYS A 51 0.97 9.36 11.36
C CYS A 51 -0.42 9.86 11.78
N THR A 52 -0.75 9.67 13.05
CA THR A 52 -1.90 10.30 13.72
C THR A 52 -1.37 11.10 14.91
N SER A 53 -1.97 12.26 15.21
CA SER A 53 -1.62 12.99 16.43
C SER A 53 -2.09 12.18 17.63
N GLY A 54 -1.17 11.75 18.50
CA GLY A 54 -1.51 11.05 19.74
C GLY A 54 -2.35 11.91 20.70
N SER A 55 -2.75 11.36 21.85
CA SER A 55 -3.65 12.04 22.80
C SER A 55 -3.14 13.43 23.19
N ILE A 56 -4.09 14.36 23.31
CA ILE A 56 -3.84 15.75 23.77
C ILE A 56 -4.11 15.93 25.27
N GLU A 57 -4.50 14.86 25.95
CA GLU A 57 -4.88 14.87 27.36
C GLU A 57 -3.66 15.09 28.26
N GLY A 58 -3.73 16.05 29.18
CA GLY A 58 -2.64 16.39 30.10
C GLY A 58 -1.52 17.28 29.50
N LEU A 59 -1.64 17.73 28.25
CA LEU A 59 -0.70 18.69 27.65
C LEU A 59 -1.00 20.12 28.11
N SER A 60 0.05 20.88 28.43
CA SER A 60 -0.06 22.33 28.58
C SER A 60 -0.34 22.98 27.22
N THR A 61 -0.87 24.21 27.22
CA THR A 61 -1.14 24.95 25.97
C THR A 61 0.12 25.14 25.12
N ASP A 62 1.27 25.39 25.75
CA ASP A 62 2.54 25.56 25.03
C ASP A 62 3.02 24.24 24.41
N ALA A 63 2.87 23.12 25.12
CA ALA A 63 3.24 21.80 24.61
C ALA A 63 2.27 21.32 23.51
N LEU A 64 1.00 21.71 23.58
CA LEU A 64 0.03 21.48 22.50
C LEU A 64 0.37 22.30 21.26
N LEU A 65 0.72 23.59 21.43
CA LEU A 65 1.13 24.48 20.35
C LEU A 65 2.37 23.94 19.64
N ASP A 66 3.41 23.54 20.39
CA ASP A 66 4.63 22.96 19.83
C ASP A 66 4.35 21.68 19.02
N ARG A 67 3.39 20.86 19.50
CA ARG A 67 2.98 19.65 18.78
C ARG A 67 2.22 19.95 17.49
N ILE A 68 1.38 20.98 17.46
CA ILE A 68 0.68 21.42 16.25
C ILE A 68 1.68 21.97 15.23
N MET A 69 2.64 22.78 15.67
CA MET A 69 3.64 23.38 14.79
C MET A 69 4.61 22.37 14.16
N ASN A 70 4.85 21.24 14.84
CA ASN A 70 5.72 20.17 14.37
C ASN A 70 4.97 18.94 13.81
N ALA A 71 3.64 18.98 13.71
CA ALA A 71 2.85 17.85 13.26
C ALA A 71 3.14 17.52 11.77
N PRO A 72 3.34 16.24 11.41
CA PRO A 72 3.42 15.84 10.02
C PRO A 72 2.15 16.24 9.26
N VAL A 73 2.31 16.97 8.16
CA VAL A 73 1.17 17.43 7.32
C VAL A 73 0.46 16.25 6.62
N VAL A 74 1.09 15.07 6.57
CA VAL A 74 0.54 13.88 5.93
C VAL A 74 -0.18 13.01 6.98
N ARG A 75 -1.49 12.93 6.86
CA ARG A 75 -2.35 12.07 7.68
C ARG A 75 -2.60 10.75 6.97
N CYS A 76 -2.31 9.63 7.64
CA CYS A 76 -2.53 8.29 7.08
C CYS A 76 -4.02 7.91 6.97
N ASP A 77 -4.88 8.65 7.67
CA ASP A 77 -6.28 8.34 7.87
C ASP A 77 -7.22 9.29 7.12
N GLU A 78 -6.68 10.11 6.22
CA GLU A 78 -7.44 10.98 5.33
C GLU A 78 -7.24 10.49 3.90
N ILE A 79 -8.28 10.57 3.08
CA ILE A 79 -8.20 10.24 1.65
C ILE A 79 -7.77 11.51 0.90
N PRO A 80 -6.51 11.62 0.43
CA PRO A 80 -6.07 12.81 -0.29
C PRO A 80 -6.64 12.88 -1.71
N TRP A 81 -6.96 11.72 -2.29
CA TRP A 81 -7.53 11.60 -3.63
C TRP A 81 -8.34 10.31 -3.75
N GLU A 82 -9.48 10.40 -4.43
CA GLU A 82 -10.31 9.26 -4.79
C GLU A 82 -10.91 9.39 -6.19
N LEU A 83 -11.26 8.24 -6.74
CA LEU A 83 -12.02 8.10 -7.99
C LEU A 83 -13.02 6.96 -7.83
N PHE A 84 -14.30 7.22 -8.15
CA PHE A 84 -15.41 6.27 -7.94
C PHE A 84 -15.51 5.77 -6.49
N SER A 85 -15.27 6.67 -5.52
CA SER A 85 -15.26 6.38 -4.07
C SER A 85 -14.22 5.34 -3.64
N ILE A 86 -13.19 5.14 -4.46
CA ILE A 86 -12.03 4.31 -4.15
C ILE A 86 -10.82 5.24 -4.06
N SER A 87 -10.10 5.19 -2.94
CA SER A 87 -8.92 5.99 -2.71
C SER A 87 -7.76 5.58 -3.63
N MET A 88 -6.72 6.41 -3.72
CA MET A 88 -5.49 6.06 -4.44
C MET A 88 -4.91 4.71 -3.96
N ALA A 89 -4.89 4.47 -2.64
CA ALA A 89 -4.41 3.21 -2.08
C ALA A 89 -5.29 2.03 -2.50
N GLY A 90 -6.62 2.21 -2.52
CA GLY A 90 -7.56 1.21 -3.00
C GLY A 90 -7.35 0.85 -4.47
N TRP A 91 -7.17 1.86 -5.34
CA TRP A 91 -6.85 1.63 -6.75
C TRP A 91 -5.52 0.90 -6.93
N ASN A 92 -4.49 1.28 -6.17
CA ASN A 92 -3.20 0.58 -6.20
C ASN A 92 -3.36 -0.89 -5.76
N ALA A 93 -4.18 -1.18 -4.75
CA ALA A 93 -4.48 -2.53 -4.31
C ALA A 93 -5.13 -3.35 -5.43
N ILE A 94 -6.18 -2.82 -6.05
CA ILE A 94 -6.92 -3.47 -7.16
C ILE A 94 -5.98 -3.79 -8.31
N LEU A 95 -5.22 -2.81 -8.80
CA LEU A 95 -4.32 -3.00 -9.93
C LEU A 95 -3.19 -3.99 -9.60
N SER A 96 -2.70 -3.99 -8.35
CA SER A 96 -1.71 -4.96 -7.89
C SER A 96 -2.24 -6.40 -7.91
N PHE A 97 -3.49 -6.62 -7.51
CA PHE A 97 -4.11 -7.95 -7.56
C PHE A 97 -4.43 -8.38 -8.99
N VAL A 98 -4.86 -7.47 -9.86
CA VAL A 98 -5.01 -7.75 -11.30
C VAL A 98 -3.67 -8.21 -11.88
N LEU A 99 -2.58 -7.49 -11.58
CA LEU A 99 -1.24 -7.89 -12.02
C LEU A 99 -0.84 -9.25 -11.46
N ALA A 100 -1.06 -9.52 -10.16
CA ALA A 100 -0.78 -10.83 -9.57
C ALA A 100 -1.58 -11.95 -10.28
N GLY A 101 -2.84 -11.71 -10.63
CA GLY A 101 -3.66 -12.63 -11.41
C GLY A 101 -3.09 -12.93 -12.79
N LEU A 102 -2.54 -11.92 -13.48
CA LEU A 102 -1.87 -12.12 -14.78
C LEU A 102 -0.62 -12.99 -14.65
N TRP A 103 0.19 -12.79 -13.61
CA TRP A 103 1.35 -13.65 -13.32
C TRP A 103 0.95 -15.10 -13.03
N ILE A 104 -0.11 -15.30 -12.25
CA ILE A 104 -0.64 -16.64 -11.95
C ILE A 104 -1.19 -17.30 -13.21
N LEU A 105 -1.85 -16.53 -14.09
CA LEU A 105 -2.34 -17.05 -15.35
C LEU A 105 -1.19 -17.46 -16.28
N ALA A 106 -0.10 -16.68 -16.32
CA ALA A 106 1.12 -17.05 -17.06
C ALA A 106 1.75 -18.34 -16.51
N LEU A 107 1.87 -18.48 -15.19
CA LEU A 107 2.35 -19.70 -14.52
C LEU A 107 1.59 -20.97 -14.90
N ARG A 108 0.29 -20.84 -15.11
CA ARG A 108 -0.61 -21.96 -15.46
C ARG A 108 -0.50 -22.34 -16.94
N ARG A 109 0.06 -21.47 -17.79
CA ARG A 109 0.23 -21.69 -19.23
C ARG A 109 1.63 -22.20 -19.60
N ASP A 110 2.65 -21.85 -18.81
CA ASP A 110 3.97 -22.49 -18.82
C ASP A 110 3.91 -23.95 -18.29
#